data_AF-A0A227GQ89-F1
#
_entry.id   AF-A0A227GQ89-F1
#
_cell.length_a   1.000
_cell.length_b   1.000
_cell.length_c   1.000
_cell.angle_alpha   90.00
_cell.angle_beta   90.00
_cell.angle_gamma   90.00
#
_symmetry.space_group_name_H-M   'P 1'
#
loop_
_entity.id
_entity.type
_entity.pdbx_description
1 polymer ?
#
loop_
_entity_poly.entity_id
_entity_poly.type
_entity_poly.pdbx_seq_one_letter_code
_entity_poly.pdbx_strand_id
1 'polypeptide(L)' 'HIPVLCYGLRTDFLGELFEGSKYLLSWADKLVELKTICHCGRKANMVIRTDEHGVAIKEGDQVAIGGNDRYVS' A
#
# COMPACT_ATOMS: atom_id res chain seq x y z
N HIS A 1 23.08 -8.35 18.55
CA HIS A 1 22.12 -8.38 17.42
C HIS A 1 20.72 -8.30 18.01
N ILE A 2 19.98 -7.24 17.74
CA ILE A 2 18.61 -7.05 18.25
C ILE A 2 17.65 -7.28 17.08
N PRO A 3 16.72 -8.25 17.15
CA PRO A 3 15.74 -8.45 16.09
C PRO A 3 14.76 -7.28 16.06
N VAL A 4 14.51 -6.73 14.86
CA VAL A 4 13.56 -5.63 14.63
C VAL A 4 12.48 -6.10 13.68
N LEU A 5 11.22 -5.80 14.00
CA LEU A 5 10.07 -6.06 13.16
C LEU A 5 9.45 -4.73 12.73
N CYS A 6 9.25 -4.55 11.43
CA CYS A 6 8.63 -3.38 10.84
C CYS A 6 7.39 -3.80 10.04
N TYR A 7 6.33 -3.00 10.10
CA TYR A 7 5.09 -3.21 9.35
C TYR A 7 4.69 -1.90 8.66
N GLY A 8 4.20 -1.99 7.43
CA GLY A 8 3.79 -0.81 6.68
C GLY A 8 3.34 -1.13 5.27
N LEU A 9 2.84 -0.09 4.57
CA LEU A 9 2.46 -0.18 3.17
C LEU A 9 3.71 -0.18 2.29
N ARG A 10 3.76 -1.12 1.34
CA ARG A 10 4.87 -1.21 0.37
C ARG A 10 4.81 -0.05 -0.61
N THR A 11 3.66 0.11 -1.25
CA THR A 11 3.43 1.04 -2.34
C THR A 11 2.19 1.89 -2.07
N ASP A 12 2.14 3.05 -2.72
CA ASP A 12 0.96 3.88 -2.77
C ASP A 12 -0.06 3.40 -3.81
N PHE A 13 -1.06 4.24 -4.08
CA PHE A 13 -2.14 3.96 -5.02
C PHE A 13 -1.73 3.99 -6.50
N LEU A 14 -0.57 4.56 -6.81
CA LEU A 14 0.05 4.55 -8.14
C LEU A 14 1.00 3.37 -8.33
N GLY A 15 1.28 2.61 -7.26
CA GLY A 15 2.23 1.50 -7.28
C GLY A 15 3.66 1.93 -6.98
N GLU A 16 3.87 3.19 -6.60
CA GLU A 16 5.19 3.71 -6.25
C GLU A 16 5.52 3.38 -4.80
N LEU A 17 6.78 3.00 -4.54
CA LEU A 17 7.22 2.70 -3.18
C LEU A 17 7.18 3.98 -2.32
N PHE A 18 6.68 3.87 -1.09
CA PHE A 18 6.88 4.90 -0.09
C PHE A 18 8.37 5.02 0.23
N GLU A 19 8.87 6.24 0.44
CA GLU A 19 10.30 6.50 0.68
C GLU A 19 10.87 5.63 1.81
N GLY A 20 10.24 5.62 2.99
CA GLY A 20 10.67 4.76 4.11
C GLY A 20 10.62 3.27 3.75
N SER A 21 9.59 2.84 3.02
CA SER A 21 9.45 1.45 2.58
C SER A 21 10.56 1.05 1.59
N LYS A 22 11.05 1.94 0.72
CA LYS A 22 12.20 1.66 -0.18
C LYS A 22 13.43 1.19 0.61
N TYR A 23 13.76 1.91 1.68
CA TYR A 23 14.92 1.58 2.52
C TYR A 23 14.70 0.33 3.36
N LEU A 24 13.52 0.21 4.00
CA LEU A 24 13.19 -0.96 4.81
C LEU A 24 13.23 -2.25 3.99
N LEU A 25 12.71 -2.24 2.76
CA LEU A 25 12.72 -3.40 1.87
C LEU A 25 14.13 -3.75 1.39
N SER A 26 14.99 -2.74 1.22
CA SER A 26 16.38 -2.93 0.78
C SER A 26 17.27 -3.50 1.89
N TRP A 27 16.95 -3.23 3.16
CA TRP A 27 17.71 -3.71 4.32
C TRP A 27 17.16 -4.99 4.95
N ALA A 28 15.91 -5.35 4.69
CA ALA A 28 15.27 -6.47 5.37
C ALA A 28 15.85 -7.83 4.94
N ASP A 29 16.30 -8.62 5.91
CA ASP A 29 16.70 -10.02 5.68
C ASP A 29 15.51 -10.92 5.33
N LYS A 30 14.31 -10.58 5.79
CA LYS A 30 13.07 -11.34 5.57
C LYS A 30 11.92 -10.42 5.22
N LEU A 31 11.19 -10.78 4.15
CA LEU A 31 10.00 -10.08 3.69
C LEU A 31 8.79 -10.99 3.80
N VAL A 32 7.74 -10.50 4.46
CA VAL A 32 6.44 -11.17 4.55
C VAL A 32 5.37 -10.24 4.01
N GLU A 33 4.73 -10.65 2.92
CA GLU A 33 3.62 -9.90 2.33
C GLU A 33 2.29 -10.33 2.95
N LEU A 34 1.59 -9.41 3.61
CA LEU A 34 0.21 -9.60 4.05
C LEU A 34 -0.72 -9.27 2.88
N LYS A 35 -1.58 -10.22 2.52
CA LYS A 35 -2.41 -10.16 1.32
C LYS A 35 -3.87 -10.02 1.70
N THR A 36 -4.58 -9.16 0.98
CA THR A 36 -6.04 -9.05 1.01
C THR A 36 -6.64 -9.64 -0.27
N ILE A 37 -7.97 -9.70 -0.32
CA ILE A 37 -8.72 -10.20 -1.47
C ILE A 37 -9.25 -8.99 -2.23
N CYS A 38 -8.92 -8.91 -3.52
CA CYS A 38 -9.45 -7.90 -4.42
C CYS A 38 -10.94 -8.14 -4.66
N HIS A 39 -11.70 -7.12 -5.04
CA HIS A 39 -13.10 -7.25 -5.44
C HIS A 39 -13.36 -8.36 -6.50
N CYS A 40 -12.36 -8.71 -7.31
CA CYS A 40 -12.47 -9.80 -8.29
C CYS A 40 -12.23 -11.21 -7.70
N GLY A 41 -12.06 -11.33 -6.38
CA GLY A 41 -11.80 -12.60 -5.67
C GLY A 41 -10.35 -13.11 -5.77
N ARG A 42 -9.50 -12.43 -6.54
CA ARG A 42 -8.06 -12.75 -6.64
C ARG A 42 -7.25 -12.00 -5.60
N LYS A 43 -5.98 -12.39 -5.43
CA LYS A 43 -5.03 -11.69 -4.57
C LYS A 43 -4.96 -10.19 -4.93
N ALA A 44 -5.21 -9.32 -3.95
CA ALA A 44 -4.94 -7.90 -4.08
C ALA A 44 -3.43 -7.64 -4.03
N ASN A 45 -2.91 -6.89 -5.00
CA ASN A 45 -1.49 -6.50 -5.08
C ASN A 45 -1.30 -4.99 -5.02
N MET A 46 -2.39 -4.23 -5.05
CA MET A 46 -2.42 -2.78 -5.18
C MET A 46 -3.48 -2.24 -4.23
N VAL A 47 -3.33 -1.00 -3.79
CA VAL A 47 -4.36 -0.26 -3.08
C VAL A 47 -4.94 0.76 -4.05
N ILE A 48 -6.25 0.82 -4.22
CA ILE A 48 -6.90 1.79 -5.10
C ILE A 48 -7.36 2.97 -4.25
N ARG A 49 -7.05 4.19 -4.70
CA ARG A 49 -7.63 5.42 -4.15
C ARG A 49 -8.81 5.85 -5.02
N THR A 50 -9.94 6.15 -4.41
CA THR A 50 -11.14 6.62 -5.11
C THR A 50 -11.50 8.05 -4.71
N ASP A 51 -12.16 8.78 -5.62
CA ASP A 51 -12.80 10.05 -5.31
C ASP A 51 -14.16 9.83 -4.59
N GLU A 52 -14.87 10.94 -4.35
CA GLU A 52 -16.19 10.94 -3.72
C GLU A 52 -17.29 10.25 -4.54
N HIS A 53 -17.03 9.97 -5.82
CA HIS A 53 -17.95 9.26 -6.72
C HIS A 53 -17.55 7.80 -6.93
N GLY A 54 -16.52 7.32 -6.24
CA GLY A 54 -16.01 5.95 -6.36
C GLY A 54 -15.15 5.72 -7.61
N VAL A 55 -14.75 6.77 -8.32
CA VAL A 55 -13.88 6.67 -9.49
C VAL A 55 -12.43 6.58 -9.05
N ALA A 56 -11.68 5.64 -9.64
CA ALA A 56 -10.28 5.44 -9.32
C ALA A 56 -9.44 6.66 -9.76
N ILE A 57 -8.69 7.22 -8.82
CA ILE A 57 -7.80 8.35 -9.01
C ILE A 57 -6.45 7.83 -9.54
N LYS A 58 -5.89 8.51 -10.55
CA LYS A 58 -4.61 8.17 -11.20
C LYS A 58 -3.51 9.22 -11.01
N GLU A 59 -3.78 10.25 -10.22
CA GLU A 59 -2.86 11.36 -9.96
C GLU A 59 -3.06 11.93 -8.54
N GLY A 60 -2.12 12.74 -8.08
CA GLY A 60 -2.19 13.39 -6.76
C GLY A 60 -1.17 12.85 -5.77
N ASP A 61 -1.16 13.44 -4.58
CA ASP A 61 -0.09 13.24 -3.61
C ASP A 61 -0.07 11.83 -3.03
N GLN A 62 1.12 11.26 -2.89
CA GLN A 62 1.35 9.95 -2.31
C GLN A 62 0.74 9.85 -0.88
N VAL A 63 0.83 10.92 -0.09
CA VAL A 63 0.28 10.99 1.26
C VAL A 63 -1.07 11.69 1.26
N ALA A 64 -2.12 10.98 1.63
CA ALA A 64 -3.43 11.56 1.92
C ALA A 64 -4.08 10.83 3.11
N ILE A 65 -4.56 11.59 4.09
CA ILE A 65 -5.30 11.03 5.22
C ILE A 65 -6.74 10.75 4.76
N GLY A 66 -7.13 9.48 4.80
CA GLY A 66 -8.46 9.01 4.45
C GLY A 66 -8.66 7.57 4.96
N GLY A 67 -9.87 7.26 5.44
CA GLY A 67 -10.25 5.92 5.90
C GLY A 67 -10.80 5.05 4.77
N ASN A 68 -11.71 4.13 5.11
CA ASN A 68 -12.35 3.20 4.17
C ASN A 68 -13.18 3.89 3.07
N ASP A 69 -13.53 5.17 3.25
CA ASP A 69 -14.30 5.93 2.26
C ASP A 69 -13.46 6.30 1.02
N ARG A 70 -12.13 6.13 1.08
CA ARG A 70 -11.19 6.54 0.02
C ARG A 70 -10.21 5.46 -0.44
N TYR A 71 -10.11 4.34 0.28
CA TYR A 71 -9.15 3.28 -0.03
C TYR A 71 -9.84 1.91 -0.10
N VAL A 72 -9.65 1.22 -1.23
CA VAL A 72 -10.16 -0.14 -1.46
C VAL A 72 -8.99 -1.06 -1.83
N SER A 73 -9.01 -2.28 -1.31
CA SER A 73 -8.02 -3.34 -1.61
C SER A 73 -8.48 -4.29 -2.73
#